data_AF-B4G6V6-F1
#
_entry.id   AF-B4G6V6-F1
#
_cell.length_a   1.000
_cell.length_b   1.000
_cell.length_c   1.000
_cell.angle_alpha   90.00
_cell.angle_beta   90.00
_cell.angle_gamma   90.00
#
_symmetry.space_group_name_H-M   'P 1'
#
loop_
_entity.id
_entity.type
_entity.pdbx_description
1 polymer ?
#
loop_
_entity_poly.entity_id
_entity_poly.type
_entity_poly.pdbx_seq_one_letter_code
_entity_poly.pdbx_strand_id
1 'polypeptide(L)'
;MSGGKHMRLRYYTSMEEVTMVRVWREFLDLIPSYSENLPIFRDISHSMQQCGIRLNKQEVRRRINSYRNKYLVFPLAIFEVEESSPVPHDKTELQEFLRTGKAIPFHKRVCASCHGVPKSKEWMSANETDELSVFHIGKRTGYYVHWEPIYIGTHADPHYDERLSWEGKSDKMPQGYALCVLDYEFHILDNAFLVHKPGIKVLKKDNRRAMLSGKTNQLIRKIIYPELKIMYGMRRGCAI
;
A
#
# COMPACT_ATOMS: atom_id res chain seq x y z
N MET A 1 43.11 10.68 -26.08
CA MET A 1 41.95 11.09 -25.24
C MET A 1 41.11 9.86 -24.97
N SER A 2 41.27 9.23 -23.80
CA SER A 2 40.48 8.07 -23.42
C SER A 2 39.04 8.50 -23.14
N GLY A 3 38.09 7.96 -23.91
CA GLY A 3 36.67 8.15 -23.65
C GLY A 3 36.36 7.65 -22.25
N GLY A 4 35.85 8.55 -21.39
CA GLY A 4 35.42 8.20 -20.04
C GLY A 4 34.42 7.05 -20.12
N LYS A 5 34.78 5.90 -19.54
CA LYS A 5 33.83 4.81 -19.33
C LYS A 5 32.65 5.40 -18.56
N HIS A 6 31.47 5.40 -19.18
CA HIS A 6 30.22 5.74 -18.50
C HIS A 6 30.15 4.91 -17.21
N MET A 7 30.35 5.55 -16.06
CA MET A 7 29.94 5.02 -14.77
C MET A 7 28.40 4.98 -14.78
N ARG A 8 27.84 3.98 -15.45
CA ARG A 8 26.42 3.67 -15.32
C ARG A 8 26.25 3.17 -13.89
N LEU A 9 25.60 3.97 -13.05
CA LEU A 9 25.25 3.55 -11.70
C LEU A 9 24.53 2.20 -11.80
N ARG A 10 25.09 1.18 -11.13
CA ARG A 10 24.44 -0.13 -10.96
C ARG A 10 23.07 -0.01 -10.28
N TYR A 11 22.80 1.13 -9.63
CA TYR A 11 21.67 1.38 -8.75
C TYR A 11 20.95 2.66 -9.17
N TYR A 12 19.62 2.66 -9.16
CA TYR A 12 18.83 3.89 -9.30
C TYR A 12 18.73 4.60 -7.95
N THR A 13 18.64 5.92 -8.00
CA THR A 13 18.03 6.67 -6.92
C THR A 13 16.55 6.31 -6.81
N SER A 14 15.98 6.43 -5.62
CA SER A 14 14.54 6.23 -5.42
C SER A 14 13.70 7.12 -6.35
N MET A 15 14.15 8.34 -6.64
CA MET A 15 13.47 9.25 -7.57
C MET A 15 13.46 8.70 -9.01
N GLU A 16 14.57 8.15 -9.49
CA GLU A 16 14.64 7.52 -10.83
C GLU A 16 13.74 6.28 -10.90
N GLU A 17 13.68 5.50 -9.83
CA GLU A 17 12.83 4.31 -9.74
C GLU A 17 11.33 4.69 -9.70
N VAL A 18 10.93 5.63 -8.85
CA VAL A 18 9.55 6.17 -8.82
C VAL A 18 9.16 6.73 -10.19
N THR A 19 10.08 7.46 -10.85
CA THR A 19 9.81 8.04 -12.18
C THR A 19 9.61 6.95 -13.22
N MET A 20 10.45 5.90 -13.22
CA MET A 20 10.28 4.74 -14.12
C MET A 20 8.95 4.02 -13.89
N VAL A 21 8.59 3.76 -12.63
CA VAL A 21 7.34 3.08 -12.29
C VAL A 21 6.14 3.92 -12.73
N ARG A 22 6.15 5.23 -12.46
CA ARG A 22 5.09 6.15 -12.91
C ARG A 22 4.93 6.14 -14.42
N VAL A 23 6.03 6.36 -15.16
CA VAL A 23 6.02 6.38 -16.62
C VAL A 23 5.55 5.04 -17.17
N TRP A 24 6.11 3.91 -16.70
CA TRP A 24 5.69 2.58 -17.14
C TRP A 24 4.18 2.37 -17.02
N ARG A 25 3.60 2.81 -15.91
CA ARG A 25 2.18 2.61 -15.62
C ARG A 25 1.23 3.43 -16.48
N GLU A 26 1.67 4.59 -16.99
CA GLU A 26 0.91 5.36 -17.99
C GLU A 26 0.72 4.56 -19.30
N PHE A 27 1.60 3.60 -19.59
CA PHE A 27 1.54 2.77 -20.80
C PHE A 27 1.02 1.35 -20.53
N LEU A 28 0.57 1.01 -19.30
CA LEU A 28 0.13 -0.35 -18.97
C LEU A 28 -1.03 -0.84 -19.83
N ASP A 29 -2.03 0.02 -20.06
CA ASP A 29 -3.22 -0.33 -20.85
C ASP A 29 -2.91 -0.49 -22.35
N LEU A 30 -1.73 -0.05 -22.78
CA LEU A 30 -1.26 -0.13 -24.16
C LEU A 30 -0.39 -1.38 -24.41
N ILE A 31 -0.19 -2.25 -23.41
CA ILE A 31 0.59 -3.48 -23.51
C ILE A 31 -0.32 -4.65 -23.95
N PRO A 32 -0.30 -5.09 -25.23
CA PRO A 32 -1.10 -6.21 -25.69
C PRO A 32 -0.59 -7.57 -25.20
N SER A 33 0.75 -7.74 -25.07
CA SER A 33 1.37 -8.93 -24.48
C SER A 33 2.82 -8.65 -24.05
N TYR A 34 3.31 -9.25 -22.96
CA TYR A 34 4.68 -9.03 -22.45
C TYR A 34 5.80 -9.47 -23.43
N SER A 35 5.47 -10.26 -24.44
CA SER A 35 6.39 -10.74 -25.48
C SER A 35 6.60 -9.75 -26.64
N GLU A 36 5.71 -8.78 -26.85
CA GLU A 36 5.66 -7.96 -28.09
C GLU A 36 5.80 -6.44 -27.84
N ASN A 37 6.44 -6.02 -26.75
CA ASN A 37 6.42 -4.60 -26.29
C ASN A 37 7.67 -3.75 -26.63
N LEU A 38 8.46 -4.08 -27.66
CA LEU A 38 9.63 -3.27 -28.01
C LEU A 38 9.30 -1.77 -28.30
N PRO A 39 8.16 -1.42 -28.92
CA PRO A 39 7.76 -0.02 -29.10
C PRO A 39 7.52 0.71 -27.77
N ILE A 40 6.81 0.07 -26.83
CA ILE A 40 6.48 0.66 -25.53
C ILE A 40 7.73 0.95 -24.71
N PHE A 41 8.71 0.03 -24.72
CA PHE A 41 9.98 0.27 -24.03
C PHE A 41 10.81 1.40 -24.67
N ARG A 42 10.62 1.68 -25.96
CA ARG A 42 11.25 2.84 -26.62
C ARG A 42 10.56 4.13 -26.18
N ASP A 43 9.25 4.13 -26.08
CA ASP A 43 8.47 5.33 -25.71
C ASP A 43 8.69 5.68 -24.24
N ILE A 44 8.68 4.68 -23.34
CA ILE A 44 9.09 4.85 -21.93
C ILE A 44 10.53 5.37 -21.84
N SER A 45 11.45 4.82 -22.65
CA SER A 45 12.83 5.29 -22.70
C SER A 45 12.93 6.75 -23.12
N HIS A 46 12.07 7.22 -24.02
CA HIS A 46 12.02 8.61 -24.45
C HIS A 46 11.49 9.52 -23.34
N SER A 47 10.38 9.15 -22.70
CA SER A 47 9.81 9.91 -21.57
C SER A 47 10.79 10.01 -20.39
N MET A 48 11.51 8.93 -20.07
CA MET A 48 12.56 8.95 -19.04
C MET A 48 13.69 9.93 -19.38
N GLN A 49 14.11 10.00 -20.66
CA GLN A 49 15.13 10.95 -21.12
C GLN A 49 14.63 12.40 -21.01
N GLN A 50 13.35 12.67 -21.28
CA GLN A 50 12.73 13.98 -21.08
C GLN A 50 12.74 14.39 -19.59
N CYS A 51 12.64 13.43 -18.67
CA CYS A 51 12.83 13.66 -17.23
C CYS A 51 14.31 13.72 -16.79
N GLY A 52 15.26 13.75 -17.72
CA GLY A 52 16.70 13.83 -17.43
C GLY A 52 17.37 12.48 -17.12
N ILE A 53 16.66 11.36 -17.23
CA ILE A 53 17.16 10.02 -16.88
C ILE A 53 17.54 9.25 -18.15
N ARG A 54 18.85 9.09 -18.40
CA ARG A 54 19.37 8.51 -19.65
C ARG A 54 19.32 6.99 -19.67
N LEU A 55 18.28 6.44 -20.30
CA LEU A 55 18.06 5.00 -20.46
C LEU A 55 17.88 4.62 -21.92
N ASN A 56 18.03 3.33 -22.21
CA ASN A 56 17.71 2.75 -23.51
C ASN A 56 16.60 1.69 -23.35
N LYS A 57 15.94 1.33 -24.45
CA LYS A 57 14.81 0.37 -24.45
C LYS A 57 15.12 -0.99 -23.81
N GLN A 58 16.34 -1.50 -23.94
CA GLN A 58 16.74 -2.79 -23.35
C GLN A 58 16.90 -2.69 -21.82
N GLU A 59 17.40 -1.56 -21.33
CA GLU A 59 17.48 -1.25 -19.90
C GLU A 59 16.09 -1.10 -19.30
N VAL A 60 15.18 -0.40 -19.99
CA VAL A 60 13.76 -0.27 -19.60
C VAL A 60 13.10 -1.64 -19.50
N ARG A 61 13.23 -2.50 -20.53
CA ARG A 61 12.69 -3.87 -20.54
C ARG A 61 13.18 -4.69 -19.34
N ARG A 62 14.50 -4.70 -19.09
CA ARG A 62 15.08 -5.46 -17.96
C ARG A 62 14.51 -5.01 -16.62
N ARG A 63 14.32 -3.69 -16.45
CA ARG A 63 13.81 -3.12 -15.20
C ARG A 63 12.33 -3.38 -14.98
N ILE A 64 11.50 -3.15 -15.98
CA ILE A 64 10.07 -3.44 -15.90
C ILE A 64 9.83 -4.92 -15.58
N ASN A 65 10.59 -5.82 -16.21
CA ASN A 65 10.49 -7.24 -15.89
C ASN A 65 10.86 -7.57 -14.43
N SER A 66 11.81 -6.83 -13.83
CA SER A 66 12.13 -6.97 -12.41
C SER A 66 11.06 -6.40 -11.47
N TYR A 67 10.09 -5.64 -11.99
CA TYR A 67 9.04 -4.99 -11.20
C TYR A 67 7.73 -5.76 -11.14
N ARG A 68 7.61 -6.91 -11.83
CA ARG A 68 6.34 -7.63 -12.04
C ARG A 68 5.57 -7.98 -10.76
N ASN A 69 6.21 -8.01 -9.58
CA ASN A 69 5.57 -8.12 -8.27
C ASN A 69 6.20 -7.18 -7.21
N LYS A 70 7.01 -6.19 -7.62
CA LYS A 70 7.74 -5.34 -6.67
C LYS A 70 6.86 -4.25 -6.05
N TYR A 71 5.79 -3.85 -6.73
CA TYR A 71 4.94 -2.71 -6.36
C TYR A 71 3.49 -3.13 -6.12
N LEU A 72 3.31 -4.25 -5.42
CA LEU A 72 2.01 -4.73 -4.98
C LEU A 72 2.12 -5.33 -3.58
N VAL A 73 1.00 -5.29 -2.85
CA VAL A 73 0.84 -5.91 -1.53
C VAL A 73 -0.56 -6.51 -1.42
N PHE A 74 -0.73 -7.46 -0.52
CA PHE A 74 -2.01 -8.14 -0.27
C PHE A 74 -2.61 -7.71 1.07
N PRO A 75 -3.37 -6.62 1.12
CA PRO A 75 -4.06 -6.18 2.33
C PRO A 75 -5.12 -7.19 2.76
N LEU A 76 -5.24 -7.38 4.08
CA LEU A 76 -6.23 -8.25 4.69
C LEU A 76 -7.35 -7.41 5.30
N ALA A 77 -8.60 -7.80 5.03
CA ALA A 77 -9.74 -7.24 5.76
C ALA A 77 -9.65 -7.64 7.23
N ILE A 78 -9.96 -6.72 8.15
CA ILE A 78 -9.83 -6.96 9.58
C ILE A 78 -11.20 -6.81 10.23
N PHE A 79 -11.52 -7.71 11.14
CA PHE A 79 -12.78 -7.73 11.88
C PHE A 79 -12.53 -7.83 13.38
N GLU A 80 -13.40 -7.21 14.16
CA GLU A 80 -13.46 -7.41 15.62
C GLU A 80 -14.60 -8.36 15.92
N VAL A 81 -14.31 -9.40 16.70
CA VAL A 81 -15.30 -10.39 17.14
C VAL A 81 -15.57 -10.17 18.63
N GLU A 82 -16.83 -10.33 19.03
CA GLU A 82 -17.23 -10.23 20.44
C GLU A 82 -16.56 -11.29 21.32
N GLU A 83 -16.57 -11.05 22.63
CA GLU A 83 -15.78 -11.85 23.58
C GLU A 83 -16.26 -13.28 23.76
N SER A 84 -17.57 -13.47 23.78
CA SER A 84 -18.25 -14.76 23.88
C SER A 84 -18.19 -15.60 22.63
N SER A 85 -17.88 -15.02 21.47
CA SER A 85 -17.86 -15.74 20.20
C SER A 85 -16.48 -16.34 19.89
N PRO A 86 -16.43 -17.51 19.23
CA PRO A 86 -15.17 -18.08 18.74
C PRO A 86 -14.60 -17.20 17.61
N VAL A 87 -13.37 -17.48 17.20
CA VAL A 87 -12.81 -16.88 15.98
C VAL A 87 -13.44 -17.61 14.78
N PRO A 88 -14.05 -16.90 13.80
CA PRO A 88 -14.59 -17.56 12.62
C PRO A 88 -13.48 -18.23 11.81
N HIS A 89 -13.73 -19.45 11.35
CA HIS A 89 -12.76 -20.29 10.66
C HIS A 89 -12.61 -19.92 9.18
N ASP A 90 -13.72 -19.48 8.58
CA ASP A 90 -13.85 -19.21 7.17
C ASP A 90 -14.72 -17.97 6.92
N LYS A 91 -14.82 -17.56 5.65
CA LYS A 91 -15.56 -16.34 5.30
C LYS A 91 -17.05 -16.53 5.51
N THR A 92 -17.57 -17.74 5.29
CA THR A 92 -18.99 -18.07 5.49
C THR A 92 -19.42 -17.88 6.96
N GLU A 93 -18.63 -18.37 7.91
CA GLU A 93 -18.86 -18.18 9.35
C GLU A 93 -18.74 -16.70 9.74
N LEU A 94 -17.75 -16.00 9.20
CA LEU A 94 -17.60 -14.56 9.39
C LEU A 94 -18.84 -13.78 8.91
N GLN A 95 -19.42 -14.14 7.76
CA GLN A 95 -20.64 -13.52 7.23
C GLN A 95 -21.83 -13.71 8.18
N GLU A 96 -21.97 -14.90 8.75
CA GLU A 96 -22.99 -15.16 9.77
C GLU A 96 -22.77 -14.31 11.02
N PHE A 97 -21.51 -14.13 11.44
CA PHE A 97 -21.19 -13.28 12.60
C PHE A 97 -21.46 -11.80 12.31
N LEU A 98 -21.19 -11.33 11.09
CA LEU A 98 -21.54 -9.98 10.66
C LEU A 98 -23.05 -9.77 10.64
N ARG A 99 -23.82 -10.75 10.15
CA ARG A 99 -25.29 -10.70 10.08
C ARG A 99 -25.94 -10.68 11.47
N THR A 100 -25.41 -11.48 12.39
CA THR A 100 -25.92 -11.59 13.76
C THR A 100 -25.35 -10.54 14.72
N GLY A 101 -24.42 -9.70 14.26
CA GLY A 101 -23.81 -8.63 15.06
C GLY A 101 -22.70 -9.07 16.01
N LYS A 102 -22.26 -10.34 15.93
CA LYS A 102 -21.15 -10.92 16.69
C LYS A 102 -19.77 -10.44 16.19
N ALA A 103 -19.70 -9.99 14.94
CA ALA A 103 -18.51 -9.38 14.36
C ALA A 103 -18.82 -8.01 13.77
N ILE A 104 -17.82 -7.13 13.74
CA ILE A 104 -17.87 -5.86 13.02
C ILE A 104 -16.57 -5.60 12.26
N PRO A 105 -16.58 -4.78 11.18
CA PRO A 105 -15.36 -4.24 10.60
C PRO A 105 -14.48 -3.58 11.66
N PHE A 106 -13.17 -3.78 11.56
CA PHE A 106 -12.20 -3.35 12.55
C PHE A 106 -12.30 -1.86 12.86
N HIS A 107 -12.33 -1.52 14.15
CA HIS A 107 -12.44 -0.16 14.65
C HIS A 107 -13.69 0.58 14.16
N LYS A 108 -14.75 -0.11 13.71
CA LYS A 108 -16.02 0.54 13.29
C LYS A 108 -16.61 1.45 14.38
N ARG A 109 -16.41 1.14 15.66
CA ARG A 109 -16.85 1.95 16.82
C ARG A 109 -15.80 2.95 17.33
N VAL A 110 -14.61 3.01 16.72
CA VAL A 110 -13.49 3.88 17.13
C VAL A 110 -13.17 4.89 16.04
N CYS A 111 -12.97 4.42 14.80
CA CYS A 111 -12.80 5.22 13.60
C CYS A 111 -13.21 4.41 12.37
N ALA A 112 -14.48 4.54 11.96
CA ALA A 112 -15.02 3.77 10.83
C ALA A 112 -14.30 4.05 9.48
N SER A 113 -13.73 5.23 9.30
CA SER A 113 -13.03 5.62 8.08
C SER A 113 -11.55 5.21 8.03
N CYS A 114 -10.90 4.98 9.18
CA CYS A 114 -9.44 4.75 9.23
C CYS A 114 -9.01 3.41 8.62
N HIS A 115 -9.84 2.37 8.79
CA HIS A 115 -9.57 1.01 8.30
C HIS A 115 -10.56 0.56 7.23
N GLY A 116 -11.25 1.51 6.58
CA GLY A 116 -12.19 1.22 5.51
C GLY A 116 -11.47 0.64 4.30
N VAL A 117 -11.66 -0.66 4.06
CA VAL A 117 -11.10 -1.35 2.88
C VAL A 117 -11.91 -0.96 1.63
N PRO A 118 -11.26 -0.66 0.49
CA PRO A 118 -11.95 -0.51 -0.79
C PRO A 118 -12.88 -1.68 -1.08
N LYS A 119 -14.12 -1.39 -1.51
CA LYS A 119 -15.14 -2.41 -1.80
C LYS A 119 -15.47 -3.33 -0.61
N SER A 120 -15.27 -2.87 0.64
CA SER A 120 -15.53 -3.67 1.85
C SER A 120 -16.95 -4.21 1.97
N LYS A 121 -17.97 -3.45 1.56
CA LYS A 121 -19.37 -3.94 1.62
C LYS A 121 -19.58 -5.08 0.64
N GLU A 122 -19.12 -4.91 -0.60
CA GLU A 122 -19.19 -5.94 -1.63
C GLU A 122 -18.37 -7.17 -1.23
N TRP A 123 -17.18 -6.98 -0.65
CA TRP A 123 -16.34 -8.06 -0.15
C TRP A 123 -17.04 -8.89 0.93
N MET A 124 -17.66 -8.23 1.91
CA MET A 124 -18.40 -8.89 3.00
C MET A 124 -19.65 -9.61 2.49
N SER A 125 -20.24 -9.19 1.38
CA SER A 125 -21.42 -9.83 0.79
C SER A 125 -21.10 -10.91 -0.25
N ALA A 126 -19.88 -10.92 -0.80
CA ALA A 126 -19.48 -11.92 -1.78
C ALA A 126 -19.34 -13.29 -1.13
N ASN A 127 -19.89 -14.32 -1.78
CA ASN A 127 -19.76 -15.70 -1.33
C ASN A 127 -18.29 -16.11 -1.23
N GLU A 128 -18.01 -17.04 -0.33
CA GLU A 128 -16.74 -17.74 -0.26
C GLU A 128 -16.50 -18.58 -1.52
N THR A 129 -15.25 -18.67 -1.93
CA THR A 129 -14.81 -19.47 -3.08
C THR A 129 -13.81 -20.52 -2.62
N ASP A 130 -13.66 -21.59 -3.39
CA ASP A 130 -12.73 -22.69 -3.03
C ASP A 130 -11.25 -22.24 -3.07
N GLU A 131 -10.93 -21.32 -3.98
CA GLU A 131 -9.58 -20.80 -4.18
C GLU A 131 -9.44 -19.36 -3.68
N LEU A 132 -8.22 -19.00 -3.27
CA LEU A 132 -7.88 -17.63 -2.85
C LEU A 132 -7.51 -16.78 -4.06
N SER A 133 -8.35 -15.79 -4.39
CA SER A 133 -8.16 -14.93 -5.56
C SER A 133 -8.16 -13.44 -5.21
N VAL A 134 -7.70 -12.62 -6.15
CA VAL A 134 -7.78 -11.16 -6.03
C VAL A 134 -9.22 -10.72 -6.29
N PHE A 135 -9.90 -10.27 -5.24
CA PHE A 135 -11.25 -9.71 -5.31
C PHE A 135 -11.26 -8.32 -5.94
N HIS A 136 -10.31 -7.47 -5.53
CA HIS A 136 -10.25 -6.08 -5.98
C HIS A 136 -8.83 -5.52 -5.89
N ILE A 137 -8.41 -4.77 -6.90
CA ILE A 137 -7.16 -4.02 -6.86
C ILE A 137 -7.47 -2.57 -6.47
N GLY A 138 -7.08 -2.22 -5.25
CA GLY A 138 -7.28 -0.89 -4.67
C GLY A 138 -6.05 0.01 -4.77
N LYS A 139 -6.25 1.28 -4.43
CA LYS A 139 -5.22 2.31 -4.28
C LYS A 139 -5.44 3.13 -3.02
N ARG A 140 -4.37 3.52 -2.35
CA ARG A 140 -4.39 4.42 -1.18
C ARG A 140 -4.45 5.90 -1.60
N THR A 141 -5.46 6.25 -2.38
CA THR A 141 -5.69 7.63 -2.90
C THR A 141 -7.15 8.03 -2.72
N GLY A 142 -7.45 9.33 -2.89
CA GLY A 142 -8.83 9.84 -2.76
C GLY A 142 -9.40 9.57 -1.37
N TYR A 143 -10.57 8.92 -1.33
CA TYR A 143 -11.24 8.56 -0.07
C TYR A 143 -10.39 7.64 0.83
N TYR A 144 -9.48 6.86 0.25
CA TYR A 144 -8.64 5.89 0.96
C TYR A 144 -7.25 6.42 1.28
N VAL A 145 -6.99 7.72 1.15
CA VAL A 145 -5.64 8.29 1.37
C VAL A 145 -5.09 8.03 2.78
N HIS A 146 -5.98 7.88 3.78
CA HIS A 146 -5.62 7.53 5.15
C HIS A 146 -5.94 6.09 5.54
N TRP A 147 -6.21 5.21 4.57
CA TRP A 147 -6.44 3.80 4.85
C TRP A 147 -5.15 3.13 5.36
N GLU A 148 -5.18 2.57 6.57
CA GLU A 148 -4.07 1.85 7.20
C GLU A 148 -4.29 0.33 7.16
N PRO A 149 -3.96 -0.35 6.05
CA PRO A 149 -4.09 -1.81 5.96
C PRO A 149 -2.99 -2.52 6.75
N ILE A 150 -3.31 -3.72 7.24
CA ILE A 150 -2.33 -4.77 7.50
C ILE A 150 -2.26 -5.62 6.23
N TYR A 151 -1.06 -5.87 5.73
CA TYR A 151 -0.87 -6.52 4.44
C TYR A 151 0.24 -7.56 4.47
N ILE A 152 0.16 -8.52 3.56
CA ILE A 152 1.23 -9.45 3.22
C ILE A 152 2.04 -8.80 2.09
N GLY A 153 3.36 -8.75 2.27
CA GLY A 153 4.29 -8.10 1.36
C GLY A 153 5.64 -8.80 1.33
N THR A 154 6.68 -8.10 0.88
CA THR A 154 8.05 -8.61 0.78
C THR A 154 9.03 -7.71 1.52
N HIS A 155 10.27 -8.18 1.72
CA HIS A 155 11.35 -7.37 2.28
C HIS A 155 11.77 -6.19 1.37
N ALA A 156 11.27 -6.12 0.14
CA ALA A 156 11.53 -5.01 -0.76
C ALA A 156 10.56 -3.83 -0.54
N ASP A 157 9.52 -4.00 0.28
CA ASP A 157 8.54 -2.96 0.54
C ASP A 157 9.11 -1.89 1.49
N PRO A 158 8.66 -0.63 1.38
CA PRO A 158 9.04 0.43 2.32
C PRO A 158 8.89 -0.01 3.78
N HIS A 159 9.92 0.17 4.59
CA HIS A 159 9.90 -0.21 6.00
C HIS A 159 9.06 0.73 6.86
N TYR A 160 8.62 0.23 8.01
CA TYR A 160 8.09 1.08 9.07
C TYR A 160 9.18 1.98 9.62
N ASP A 161 8.80 3.18 10.05
CA ASP A 161 9.72 4.10 10.72
C ASP A 161 9.84 3.71 12.20
N GLU A 162 10.98 3.14 12.59
CA GLU A 162 11.22 2.61 13.94
C GLU A 162 11.21 3.70 15.03
N ARG A 163 11.25 4.99 14.66
CA ARG A 163 11.09 6.10 15.60
C ARG A 163 9.65 6.25 16.08
N LEU A 164 8.70 5.55 15.45
CA LEU A 164 7.28 5.61 15.75
C LEU A 164 6.82 4.38 16.52
N SER A 165 5.81 4.60 17.37
CA SER A 165 5.22 3.54 18.18
C SER A 165 3.69 3.56 18.06
N TRP A 166 3.09 2.40 18.29
CA TRP A 166 1.64 2.23 18.24
C TRP A 166 0.89 3.09 19.28
N GLU A 167 1.51 3.37 20.43
CA GLU A 167 0.97 4.26 21.45
C GLU A 167 0.76 5.68 20.89
N GLY A 168 1.69 6.14 20.05
CA GLY A 168 1.65 7.43 19.38
C GLY A 168 0.59 7.54 18.27
N LYS A 169 0.03 6.43 17.80
CA LYS A 169 -0.83 6.36 16.61
C LYS A 169 -0.11 6.86 15.35
N SER A 170 -0.79 6.80 14.20
CA SER A 170 -0.27 7.25 12.90
C SER A 170 1.04 6.57 12.49
N ASP A 171 1.42 5.46 13.13
CA ASP A 171 2.67 4.72 12.94
C ASP A 171 2.79 4.16 11.52
N LYS A 172 1.66 3.84 10.87
CA LYS A 172 1.62 3.27 9.52
C LYS A 172 1.49 4.32 8.43
N MET A 173 1.16 5.55 8.80
CA MET A 173 0.90 6.62 7.83
C MET A 173 2.14 7.00 6.99
N PRO A 174 3.36 7.10 7.56
CA PRO A 174 4.59 7.28 6.80
C PRO A 174 4.84 6.18 5.76
N GLN A 175 4.66 4.90 6.14
CA GLN A 175 4.82 3.78 5.22
C GLN A 175 3.73 3.83 4.13
N GLY A 176 2.49 4.11 4.51
CA GLY A 176 1.38 4.27 3.56
C GLY A 176 1.61 5.40 2.54
N TYR A 177 2.27 6.49 2.94
CA TYR A 177 2.70 7.54 2.01
C TYR A 177 3.73 7.02 1.01
N ALA A 178 4.77 6.32 1.48
CA ALA A 178 5.80 5.74 0.62
C ALA A 178 5.19 4.78 -0.42
N LEU A 179 4.31 3.87 0.03
CA LEU A 179 3.56 2.97 -0.84
C LEU A 179 2.74 3.73 -1.89
N CYS A 180 2.04 4.80 -1.51
CA CYS A 180 1.24 5.61 -2.44
C CYS A 180 2.10 6.32 -3.50
N VAL A 181 3.24 6.91 -3.09
CA VAL A 181 4.14 7.63 -4.00
C VAL A 181 4.80 6.68 -4.99
N LEU A 182 5.20 5.49 -4.54
CA LEU A 182 5.70 4.38 -5.36
C LEU A 182 4.60 3.69 -6.17
N ASP A 183 3.36 4.18 -6.06
CA ASP A 183 2.18 3.68 -6.76
C ASP A 183 1.80 2.24 -6.43
N TYR A 184 2.02 1.73 -5.24
CA TYR A 184 1.67 0.33 -4.94
C TYR A 184 0.21 -0.03 -5.30
N GLU A 185 0.03 -1.25 -5.81
CA GLU A 185 -1.28 -1.86 -5.96
C GLU A 185 -1.65 -2.65 -4.71
N PHE A 186 -2.90 -2.52 -4.28
CA PHE A 186 -3.40 -3.19 -3.09
C PHE A 186 -4.35 -4.31 -3.53
N HIS A 187 -3.83 -5.52 -3.64
CA HIS A 187 -4.55 -6.70 -4.13
C HIS A 187 -5.35 -7.32 -2.99
N ILE A 188 -6.59 -6.88 -2.82
CA ILE A 188 -7.50 -7.35 -1.77
C ILE A 188 -7.95 -8.76 -2.15
N LEU A 189 -7.68 -9.72 -1.28
CA LEU A 189 -8.00 -11.13 -1.47
C LEU A 189 -9.45 -11.41 -1.06
N ASP A 190 -10.15 -12.31 -1.74
CA ASP A 190 -11.58 -12.63 -1.53
C ASP A 190 -11.91 -13.34 -0.21
N ASN A 191 -11.07 -14.27 0.25
CA ASN A 191 -11.36 -15.12 1.42
C ASN A 191 -10.40 -14.93 2.59
N ALA A 192 -9.33 -14.14 2.43
CA ALA A 192 -8.37 -13.89 3.51
C ALA A 192 -8.76 -12.70 4.37
N PHE A 193 -8.80 -12.90 5.69
CA PHE A 193 -9.09 -11.87 6.67
C PHE A 193 -8.34 -12.10 7.99
N LEU A 194 -8.28 -11.06 8.82
CA LEU A 194 -7.76 -11.11 10.18
C LEU A 194 -8.88 -10.84 11.18
N VAL A 195 -8.76 -11.49 12.35
CA VAL A 195 -9.68 -11.30 13.47
C VAL A 195 -8.94 -10.72 14.66
N HIS A 196 -9.49 -9.66 15.22
CA HIS A 196 -9.06 -9.09 16.48
C HIS A 196 -9.96 -9.59 17.63
N LYS A 197 -9.37 -10.32 18.57
CA LYS A 197 -9.94 -10.76 19.87
C LYS A 197 -9.19 -10.05 21.03
N PRO A 198 -9.73 -9.99 22.27
CA PRO A 198 -10.87 -10.71 22.80
C PRO A 198 -12.22 -10.02 22.56
N GLY A 199 -12.33 -8.83 21.99
CA GLY A 199 -13.63 -8.15 21.91
C GLY A 199 -13.66 -6.95 20.99
N ILE A 200 -14.88 -6.43 20.79
CA ILE A 200 -15.17 -5.22 20.02
C ILE A 200 -14.71 -3.99 20.81
N LYS A 201 -13.74 -3.24 20.26
CA LYS A 201 -13.26 -2.03 20.93
C LYS A 201 -14.28 -0.91 20.83
N VAL A 202 -14.37 -0.17 21.94
CA VAL A 202 -15.09 1.10 22.03
C VAL A 202 -14.10 2.22 22.29
N LEU A 203 -14.42 3.42 21.83
CA LEU A 203 -13.56 4.58 22.04
C LEU A 203 -13.41 4.86 23.53
N LYS A 204 -12.18 4.82 24.03
CA LYS A 204 -11.83 5.20 25.40
C LYS A 204 -10.96 6.46 25.36
N LYS A 205 -11.32 7.46 26.15
CA LYS A 205 -10.50 8.66 26.31
C LYS A 205 -9.25 8.32 27.13
N ASP A 206 -8.09 8.62 26.57
CA ASP A 206 -6.81 8.41 27.22
C ASP A 206 -5.94 9.66 27.00
N ASN A 207 -5.82 10.47 28.06
CA ASN A 207 -5.09 11.74 28.00
C ASN A 207 -3.58 11.53 27.79
N ARG A 208 -3.01 10.47 28.37
CA ARG A 208 -1.60 10.14 28.19
C ARG A 208 -1.33 9.76 26.74
N ARG A 209 -2.20 8.93 26.15
CA ARG A 209 -2.12 8.57 24.74
C ARG A 209 -2.34 9.76 23.81
N ALA A 210 -3.25 10.68 24.15
CA ALA A 210 -3.45 11.92 23.39
C ALA A 210 -2.18 12.79 23.37
N MET A 211 -1.50 12.94 24.52
CA MET A 211 -0.22 13.65 24.60
C MET A 211 0.86 12.99 23.73
N LEU A 212 1.01 11.66 23.82
CA LEU A 212 1.96 10.91 22.98
C LEU A 212 1.67 11.09 21.50
N SER A 213 0.39 11.00 21.11
CA SER A 213 -0.01 11.21 19.72
C SER A 213 0.28 12.62 19.21
N GLY A 214 0.13 13.64 20.06
CA GLY A 214 0.57 15.00 19.75
C GLY A 214 2.07 15.09 19.44
N LYS A 215 2.92 14.45 20.26
CA LYS A 215 4.38 14.40 20.03
C LYS A 215 4.73 13.64 18.76
N THR A 216 4.10 12.49 18.53
CA THR A 216 4.28 11.69 17.32
C THR A 216 3.90 12.47 16.06
N ASN A 217 2.74 13.12 16.04
CA ASN A 217 2.31 13.92 14.89
C ASN A 217 3.24 15.11 14.63
N GLN A 218 3.84 15.70 15.68
CA GLN A 218 4.86 16.73 15.49
C GLN A 218 6.14 16.18 14.87
N LEU A 219 6.63 15.02 15.33
CA LEU A 219 7.78 14.34 14.75
C LEU A 219 7.53 14.00 13.28
N ILE A 220 6.36 13.41 12.97
CA ILE A 220 5.97 13.07 11.60
C ILE A 220 5.97 14.32 10.72
N ARG A 221 5.27 15.37 11.14
CA ARG A 221 5.09 16.58 10.32
C ARG A 221 6.40 17.34 10.08
N LYS A 222 7.25 17.45 11.10
CA LYS A 222 8.44 18.32 11.07
C LYS A 222 9.68 17.61 10.53
N ILE A 223 9.77 16.29 10.67
CA ILE A 223 11.00 15.53 10.38
C ILE A 223 10.71 14.43 9.36
N ILE A 224 9.87 13.46 9.70
CA ILE A 224 9.67 12.24 8.89
C ILE A 224 9.07 12.56 7.52
N TYR A 225 8.04 13.40 7.46
CA TYR A 225 7.37 13.70 6.19
C TYR A 225 8.28 14.44 5.19
N PRO A 226 9.04 15.48 5.60
CA PRO A 226 10.11 16.02 4.77
C PRO A 226 11.14 14.99 4.30
N GLU A 227 11.63 14.10 5.18
CA GLU A 227 12.58 13.04 4.81
C GLU A 227 11.98 12.09 3.77
N LEU A 228 10.73 11.67 3.93
CA LEU A 228 10.03 10.82 2.96
C LEU A 228 9.89 11.48 1.59
N LYS A 229 9.65 12.79 1.52
CA LYS A 229 9.60 13.51 0.24
C LYS A 229 10.94 13.53 -0.47
N ILE A 230 12.05 13.58 0.28
CA ILE A 230 13.40 13.48 -0.28
C ILE A 230 13.66 12.03 -0.74
N MET A 231 13.33 11.05 0.09
CA MET A 231 13.61 9.65 -0.17
C MET A 231 12.74 9.03 -1.26
N TYR A 232 11.45 9.39 -1.35
CA TYR A 232 10.50 8.75 -2.28
C TYR A 232 9.90 9.72 -3.28
N GLY A 233 10.06 11.04 -3.10
CA GLY A 233 9.47 12.05 -3.96
C GLY A 233 8.04 12.44 -3.54
N MET A 234 7.33 13.10 -4.45
CA MET A 234 5.97 13.59 -4.24
C MET A 234 5.06 13.15 -5.37
N ARG A 235 3.82 12.78 -5.04
CA ARG A 235 2.77 12.44 -6.02
C ARG A 235 1.44 13.04 -5.58
N ARG A 236 0.72 13.67 -6.52
CA ARG A 236 -0.60 14.26 -6.26
C ARG A 236 -1.56 13.17 -5.76
N GLY A 237 -2.28 13.46 -4.68
CA GLY A 237 -3.23 12.54 -4.05
C GLY A 237 -2.64 11.61 -2.98
N CYS A 238 -1.33 11.64 -2.75
CA CYS A 238 -0.67 10.92 -1.65
C CYS A 238 -0.46 11.85 -0.44
N ALA A 239 -0.81 11.37 0.75
CA ALA A 239 -0.63 12.08 2.00
C ALA A 239 -0.38 11.15 3.20
N ILE A 240 0.13 11.74 4.28
CA ILE A 240 0.08 11.23 5.64
C ILE A 240 -1.15 11.86 6.29
#